data_AF-A0A6L7WU69-F1
#
_entry.id   AF-A0A6L7WU69-F1
#
_cell.length_a   1.000
_cell.length_b   1.000
_cell.length_c   1.000
_cell.angle_alpha   90.00
_cell.angle_beta   90.00
_cell.angle_gamma   90.00
#
_symmetry.space_group_name_H-M   'P 1'
#
loop_
_entity.id
_entity.type
_entity.pdbx_description
1 polymer ?
#
loop_
_entity_poly.entity_id
_entity_poly.type
_entity_poly.pdbx_seq_one_letter_code
_entity_poly.pdbx_strand_id
1 'polypeptide(L)'
;FITLEEAATKDDVGAVLEAGWVDQAAVMGLPHVAERPESVVYGPLAERNTPPDVVLLRINGLGLMTLKDAFPEMPIEGKPQCHIVAMAKDRSVVAASVGCALSRSRTGMRSEEMTCVIPGARLAEVVDTLEATVGLDRMMASYASADAKRFG
;
A
#
# COMPACT_ATOMS: atom_id res chain seq x y z
N PHE A 1 21.43 4.36 5.66
CA PHE A 1 20.19 5.15 5.70
C PHE A 1 20.53 6.61 5.85
N ILE A 2 19.84 7.44 5.08
CA ILE A 2 20.10 8.87 4.93
C ILE A 2 18.90 9.65 5.49
N THR A 3 19.10 10.90 5.90
CA THR A 3 18.00 11.77 6.37
C THR A 3 17.09 12.19 5.21
N LEU A 4 15.94 12.80 5.51
CA LEU A 4 15.05 13.33 4.48
C LEU A 4 15.70 14.48 3.70
N GLU A 5 16.48 15.31 4.39
CA GLU A 5 17.28 16.38 3.80
C GLU A 5 18.36 15.81 2.86
N GLU A 6 19.06 14.76 3.29
CA GLU A 6 20.04 14.07 2.45
C GLU A 6 19.37 13.39 1.25
N ALA A 7 18.19 12.80 1.42
CA ALA A 7 17.41 12.20 0.34
C ALA A 7 16.95 13.24 -0.68
N ALA A 8 16.58 14.45 -0.23
CA ALA A 8 16.18 15.55 -1.11
C ALA A 8 17.29 16.02 -2.06
N THR A 9 18.56 15.72 -1.73
CA THR A 9 19.72 16.01 -2.59
C THR A 9 20.06 14.90 -3.60
N LYS A 10 19.36 13.75 -3.57
CA LYS A 10 19.62 12.64 -4.49
C LYS A 10 18.90 12.82 -5.82
N ASP A 11 19.50 12.31 -6.89
CA ASP A 11 19.05 12.48 -8.28
C ASP A 11 17.56 12.16 -8.48
N ASP A 12 17.05 11.11 -7.83
CA ASP A 12 15.63 10.73 -7.88
C ASP A 12 14.69 11.82 -7.33
N VAL A 13 15.06 12.45 -6.22
CA VAL A 13 14.25 13.52 -5.59
C VAL A 13 14.47 14.85 -6.31
N GLY A 14 15.70 15.11 -6.75
CA GLY A 14 16.02 16.27 -7.60
C GLY A 14 15.20 16.28 -8.88
N ALA A 15 15.16 15.17 -9.62
CA ALA A 15 14.41 15.05 -10.87
C ALA A 15 12.91 15.33 -10.70
N VAL A 16 12.30 14.87 -9.60
CA VAL A 16 10.86 15.12 -9.36
C VAL A 16 10.55 16.56 -8.92
N LEU A 17 11.49 17.23 -8.23
CA LEU A 17 11.39 18.65 -7.87
C LEU A 17 11.59 19.54 -9.11
N GLU A 18 12.62 19.27 -9.91
CA GLU A 18 12.93 20.01 -11.15
C GLU A 18 11.79 19.90 -12.17
N ALA A 19 11.16 18.73 -12.27
CA ALA A 19 9.99 18.52 -13.13
C ALA A 19 8.71 19.21 -12.61
N GLY A 20 8.73 19.80 -11.41
CA GLY A 20 7.55 20.36 -10.76
C GLY A 20 6.49 19.33 -10.41
N TRP A 21 6.85 18.04 -10.35
CA TRP A 21 5.92 16.95 -10.06
C TRP A 21 5.54 16.90 -8.58
N VAL A 22 6.42 17.38 -7.70
CA VAL A 22 6.21 17.67 -6.28
C VAL A 22 6.91 18.98 -5.93
N ASP A 23 6.44 19.67 -4.89
CA ASP A 23 7.17 20.78 -4.30
C ASP A 23 7.96 20.33 -3.05
N GLN A 24 8.86 21.19 -2.58
CA GLN A 24 9.70 20.89 -1.42
C GLN A 24 8.90 20.67 -0.13
N ALA A 25 7.81 21.42 0.06
CA ALA A 25 6.96 21.27 1.25
C ALA A 25 6.30 19.89 1.28
N ALA A 26 5.85 19.39 0.14
CA ALA A 26 5.29 18.06 -0.01
C ALA A 26 6.32 16.97 0.30
N VAL A 27 7.58 17.12 -0.14
CA VAL A 27 8.66 16.18 0.18
C VAL A 27 8.97 16.18 1.67
N MET A 28 9.09 17.34 2.30
CA MET A 28 9.42 17.46 3.72
C MET A 28 8.29 16.97 4.64
N GLY A 29 7.05 16.95 4.16
CA GLY A 29 5.89 16.44 4.88
C GLY A 29 5.69 14.92 4.78
N LEU A 30 6.53 14.20 4.03
CA LEU A 30 6.33 12.77 3.81
C LEU A 30 6.51 11.94 5.10
N PRO A 31 5.67 10.91 5.29
CA PRO A 31 6.01 9.82 6.20
C PRO A 31 7.38 9.24 5.83
N HIS A 32 8.24 9.09 6.82
CA HIS A 32 9.56 8.46 6.69
C HIS A 32 9.74 7.44 7.81
N VAL A 33 10.64 6.48 7.61
CA VAL A 33 11.03 5.52 8.65
C VAL A 33 11.98 6.22 9.60
N ALA A 34 11.60 6.35 10.87
CA ALA A 34 12.34 7.07 11.90
C ALA A 34 13.60 6.30 12.33
N GLU A 35 13.54 4.97 12.34
CA GLU A 35 14.71 4.16 12.65
C GLU A 35 15.71 4.12 11.49
N ARG A 36 16.97 3.83 11.83
CA ARG A 36 18.06 3.67 10.88
C ARG A 36 18.47 2.19 10.84
N PRO A 37 17.82 1.33 10.03
CA PRO A 37 18.16 -0.10 10.02
C PRO A 37 19.62 -0.34 9.64
N GLU A 38 20.17 -1.48 10.03
CA GLU A 38 21.48 -1.91 9.51
C GLU A 38 21.34 -2.51 8.10
N SER A 39 20.21 -3.16 7.82
CA SER A 39 19.90 -3.77 6.52
C SER A 39 18.40 -3.77 6.23
N VAL A 40 18.03 -3.93 4.96
CA VAL A 40 16.65 -4.18 4.53
C VAL A 40 16.61 -5.56 3.87
N VAL A 41 15.71 -6.42 4.33
CA VAL A 41 15.56 -7.77 3.80
C VAL A 41 14.17 -7.91 3.21
N TYR A 42 14.12 -8.30 1.93
CA TYR A 42 12.90 -8.64 1.22
C TYR A 42 12.85 -10.16 1.02
N GLY A 43 11.65 -10.73 1.06
CA GLY A 43 11.45 -12.14 0.77
C GLY A 43 9.97 -12.50 0.75
N PRO A 44 9.60 -13.63 0.12
CA PRO A 44 8.25 -14.15 0.17
C PRO A 44 7.81 -14.38 1.62
N LEU A 45 6.59 -13.97 1.95
CA LEU A 45 6.06 -14.10 3.32
C LEU A 45 6.09 -15.56 3.81
N ALA A 46 5.82 -16.52 2.92
CA ALA A 46 5.81 -17.95 3.22
C ALA A 46 7.19 -18.54 3.54
N GLU A 47 8.28 -17.87 3.16
CA GLU A 47 9.65 -18.35 3.34
C GLU A 47 10.35 -17.72 4.57
N ARG A 48 9.66 -16.85 5.32
CA ARG A 48 10.27 -16.15 6.46
C ARG A 48 10.15 -16.95 7.75
N ASN A 49 11.27 -17.02 8.47
CA ASN A 49 11.33 -17.58 9.84
C ASN A 49 11.16 -16.53 10.94
N THR A 50 11.02 -15.25 10.58
CA THR A 50 10.88 -14.11 11.50
C THR A 50 9.70 -13.24 11.07
N PRO A 51 8.99 -12.61 12.03
CA PRO A 51 7.92 -11.68 11.69
C PRO A 51 8.47 -10.53 10.83
N PRO A 52 7.80 -10.15 9.73
CA PRO A 52 8.18 -8.98 8.95
C PRO A 52 7.77 -7.69 9.67
N ASP A 53 8.44 -6.57 9.39
CA ASP A 53 7.95 -5.24 9.83
C ASP A 53 6.69 -4.84 9.08
N VAL A 54 6.67 -5.13 7.78
CA VAL A 54 5.57 -4.83 6.86
C VAL A 54 5.45 -5.92 5.81
N VAL A 55 4.25 -6.13 5.29
CA VAL A 55 3.94 -7.00 4.16
C VAL A 55 3.46 -6.14 3.00
N LEU A 56 4.13 -6.24 1.84
CA LEU A 56 3.69 -5.58 0.62
C LEU A 56 2.88 -6.54 -0.25
N LEU A 57 1.77 -6.05 -0.78
CA LEU A 57 0.85 -6.79 -1.63
C LEU A 57 0.64 -6.04 -2.95
N ARG A 58 0.62 -6.79 -4.06
CA ARG A 58 0.08 -6.33 -5.34
C ARG A 58 -1.40 -6.73 -5.38
N ILE A 59 -2.29 -5.75 -5.53
CA ILE A 59 -3.74 -5.99 -5.55
C ILE A 59 -4.35 -5.34 -6.80
N ASN A 60 -5.62 -5.65 -7.06
CA ASN A 60 -6.42 -4.99 -8.09
C ASN A 60 -7.60 -4.22 -7.46
N GLY A 61 -8.49 -3.67 -8.30
CA GLY A 61 -9.72 -3.00 -7.88
C GLY A 61 -10.57 -3.79 -6.89
N LEU A 62 -10.78 -5.08 -7.15
CA LEU A 62 -11.56 -5.94 -6.27
C LEU A 62 -10.87 -6.13 -4.91
N GLY A 63 -9.55 -6.37 -4.91
CA GLY A 63 -8.79 -6.49 -3.67
C GLY A 63 -8.81 -5.21 -2.85
N LEU A 64 -8.74 -4.04 -3.51
CA LEU A 64 -8.82 -2.75 -2.82
C LEU A 64 -10.22 -2.50 -2.24
N MET A 65 -11.28 -2.83 -2.98
CA MET A 65 -12.66 -2.75 -2.51
C MET A 65 -12.82 -3.54 -1.20
N THR A 66 -12.51 -4.83 -1.21
CA THR A 66 -12.65 -5.68 -0.01
C THR A 66 -11.75 -5.21 1.14
N LEU A 67 -10.52 -4.76 0.88
CA LEU A 67 -9.65 -4.20 1.93
C LEU A 67 -10.21 -2.90 2.52
N LYS A 68 -10.83 -2.04 1.70
CA LYS A 68 -11.44 -0.79 2.15
C LYS A 68 -12.72 -1.03 2.94
N ASP A 69 -13.48 -2.06 2.59
CA ASP A 69 -14.67 -2.47 3.36
C ASP A 69 -14.27 -3.09 4.71
N ALA A 70 -13.21 -3.90 4.74
CA ALA A 70 -12.62 -4.42 5.97
C ALA A 70 -12.01 -3.32 6.86
N PHE A 71 -11.40 -2.31 6.25
CA PHE A 71 -10.74 -1.20 6.94
C PHE A 71 -11.18 0.15 6.35
N PRO A 72 -12.35 0.69 6.76
CA PRO A 72 -12.92 1.90 6.19
C PRO A 72 -12.01 3.13 6.27
N GLU A 73 -11.18 3.21 7.31
CA GLU A 73 -10.24 4.32 7.53
C GLU A 73 -8.89 4.11 6.82
N MET A 74 -8.69 3.01 6.09
CA MET A 74 -7.46 2.75 5.35
C MET A 74 -7.19 3.88 4.32
N PRO A 75 -6.06 4.59 4.41
CA PRO A 75 -5.72 5.61 3.43
C PRO A 75 -5.38 4.99 2.07
N ILE A 76 -5.73 5.72 1.01
CA ILE A 76 -5.43 5.37 -0.38
C ILE A 76 -4.65 6.53 -0.98
N GLU A 77 -3.38 6.28 -1.27
CA GLU A 77 -2.42 7.33 -1.59
C GLU A 77 -2.04 7.37 -3.07
N GLY A 78 -1.89 8.58 -3.61
CA GLY A 78 -1.51 8.81 -5.01
C GLY A 78 -0.01 8.77 -5.23
N LYS A 79 0.68 9.78 -4.70
CA LYS A 79 2.13 9.94 -4.81
C LYS A 79 2.70 10.57 -3.53
N PRO A 80 3.94 10.20 -3.17
CA PRO A 80 4.74 9.13 -3.75
C PRO A 80 4.31 7.77 -3.19
N GLN A 81 4.18 6.73 -4.04
CA GLN A 81 3.74 5.40 -3.55
C GLN A 81 4.56 4.89 -2.37
N CYS A 82 5.88 5.12 -2.37
CA CYS A 82 6.78 4.53 -1.37
C CYS A 82 6.47 4.94 0.08
N HIS A 83 5.78 6.06 0.33
CA HIS A 83 5.51 6.51 1.71
C HIS A 83 4.54 5.60 2.48
N ILE A 84 3.75 4.76 1.80
CA ILE A 84 2.82 3.83 2.47
C ILE A 84 3.61 2.85 3.34
N VAL A 85 4.85 2.51 2.94
CA VAL A 85 5.74 1.64 3.73
C VAL A 85 6.06 2.27 5.08
N ALA A 86 6.38 3.56 5.12
CA ALA A 86 6.62 4.28 6.36
C ALA A 86 5.33 4.44 7.19
N MET A 87 4.17 4.63 6.55
CA MET A 87 2.89 4.65 7.26
C MET A 87 2.60 3.31 7.96
N ALA A 88 2.87 2.19 7.29
CA ALA A 88 2.67 0.88 7.90
C ALA A 88 3.69 0.60 9.02
N LYS A 89 4.97 0.85 8.77
CA LYS A 89 6.04 0.56 9.73
C LYS A 89 5.94 1.43 10.99
N ASP A 90 5.79 2.74 10.83
CA ASP A 90 5.93 3.68 11.95
C ASP A 90 4.60 4.09 12.56
N ARG A 91 3.51 4.03 11.80
CA ARG A 91 2.16 4.43 12.26
C ARG A 91 1.23 3.25 12.48
N SER A 92 1.66 2.02 12.17
CA SER A 92 0.85 0.80 12.28
C SER A 92 -0.48 0.87 11.50
N VAL A 93 -0.46 1.56 10.34
CA VAL A 93 -1.62 1.74 9.47
C VAL A 93 -1.53 0.81 8.27
N VAL A 94 -2.57 0.01 8.03
CA VAL A 94 -2.79 -0.63 6.72
C VAL A 94 -3.06 0.47 5.71
N ALA A 95 -2.35 0.51 4.60
CA ALA A 95 -2.46 1.57 3.61
C ALA A 95 -2.38 1.01 2.19
N ALA A 96 -2.99 1.69 1.24
CA ALA A 96 -2.87 1.38 -0.18
C ALA A 96 -2.35 2.57 -0.97
N SER A 97 -1.78 2.30 -2.13
CA SER A 97 -1.46 3.31 -3.13
C SER A 97 -1.92 2.87 -4.51
N VAL A 98 -2.51 3.81 -5.23
CA VAL A 98 -2.85 3.64 -6.65
C VAL A 98 -1.62 3.62 -7.55
N GLY A 99 -0.42 3.79 -7.02
CA GLY A 99 0.81 3.76 -7.77
C GLY A 99 1.11 5.06 -8.51
N CYS A 100 2.23 5.68 -8.14
CA CYS A 100 2.70 6.90 -8.77
C CYS A 100 3.44 6.60 -10.09
N ALA A 101 3.61 7.61 -10.95
CA ALA A 101 4.23 7.46 -12.27
C ALA A 101 5.60 6.75 -12.22
N LEU A 102 6.45 7.11 -11.24
CA LEU A 102 7.75 6.49 -11.04
C LEU A 102 7.62 5.01 -10.66
N SER A 103 6.76 4.68 -9.69
CA SER A 103 6.58 3.30 -9.23
C SER A 103 6.03 2.40 -10.33
N ARG A 104 5.02 2.88 -11.08
CA ARG A 104 4.42 2.14 -12.18
C ARG A 104 5.46 1.82 -13.26
N SER A 105 6.28 2.82 -13.62
CA SER A 105 7.34 2.66 -14.62
C SER A 105 8.46 1.72 -14.16
N ARG A 106 8.86 1.79 -12.88
CA ARG A 106 9.97 0.98 -12.33
C ARG A 106 9.58 -0.47 -12.04
N THR A 107 8.31 -0.72 -11.69
CA THR A 107 7.86 -2.05 -11.25
C THR A 107 7.07 -2.82 -12.31
N GLY A 108 6.81 -2.20 -13.47
CA GLY A 108 5.95 -2.81 -14.50
C GLY A 108 4.50 -2.99 -14.06
N MET A 109 4.03 -2.17 -13.11
CA MET A 109 2.67 -2.26 -12.58
C MET A 109 1.64 -2.03 -13.68
N ARG A 110 0.71 -2.98 -13.85
CA ARG A 110 -0.38 -2.87 -14.83
C ARG A 110 -1.40 -1.80 -14.42
N SER A 111 -2.20 -1.33 -15.37
CA SER A 111 -3.20 -0.27 -15.16
C SER A 111 -4.17 -0.55 -14.01
N GLU A 112 -4.58 -1.80 -13.89
CA GLU A 112 -5.56 -2.30 -12.92
C GLU A 112 -4.93 -2.68 -11.57
N GLU A 113 -3.61 -2.63 -11.46
CA GLU A 113 -2.89 -2.99 -10.26
C GLU A 113 -2.66 -1.78 -9.35
N MET A 114 -2.64 -2.06 -8.05
CA MET A 114 -2.33 -1.16 -6.95
C MET A 114 -1.39 -1.87 -5.96
N THR A 115 -0.83 -1.13 -5.02
CA THR A 115 -0.01 -1.70 -3.94
C THR A 115 -0.72 -1.48 -2.61
N CYS A 116 -0.79 -2.51 -1.79
CA CYS A 116 -1.19 -2.41 -0.38
C CYS A 116 -0.01 -2.78 0.50
N VAL A 117 0.04 -2.19 1.69
CA VAL A 117 0.98 -2.55 2.73
C VAL A 117 0.25 -2.79 4.04
N ILE A 118 0.65 -3.86 4.73
CA ILE A 118 0.10 -4.27 6.02
C ILE A 118 1.24 -4.22 7.04
N PRO A 119 1.08 -3.56 8.21
CA PRO A 119 2.01 -3.70 9.32
C PRO A 119 2.10 -5.15 9.74
N GLY A 120 3.31 -5.71 9.86
CA GLY A 120 3.48 -7.14 10.15
C GLY A 120 2.84 -7.57 11.46
N ALA A 121 2.86 -6.71 12.48
CA ALA A 121 2.19 -6.93 13.76
C ALA A 121 0.65 -7.03 13.65
N ARG A 122 0.06 -6.47 12.59
CA ARG A 122 -1.39 -6.49 12.32
C ARG A 122 -1.79 -7.54 11.28
N LEU A 123 -0.85 -8.33 10.77
CA LEU A 123 -1.12 -9.27 9.68
C LEU A 123 -2.24 -10.26 10.03
N ALA A 124 -2.22 -10.85 11.23
CA ALA A 124 -3.25 -11.79 11.65
C ALA A 124 -4.64 -11.14 11.72
N GLU A 125 -4.75 -9.96 12.37
CA GLU A 125 -5.98 -9.15 12.44
C GLU A 125 -6.52 -8.85 11.03
N VAL A 126 -5.64 -8.48 10.10
CA VAL A 126 -6.01 -8.17 8.72
C VAL A 126 -6.53 -9.40 7.98
N VAL A 127 -5.90 -10.56 8.14
CA VAL A 127 -6.36 -11.81 7.52
C VAL A 127 -7.75 -12.18 8.04
N ASP A 128 -7.94 -12.21 9.36
CA ASP A 128 -9.21 -12.60 9.97
C ASP A 128 -10.36 -11.67 9.55
N THR A 129 -10.11 -10.35 9.55
CA THR A 129 -11.10 -9.35 9.13
C THR A 129 -11.42 -9.48 7.64
N LEU A 130 -10.40 -9.70 6.81
CA LEU A 130 -10.56 -9.84 5.37
C LEU A 130 -11.37 -11.10 5.01
N GLU A 131 -11.13 -12.22 5.68
CA GLU A 131 -11.90 -13.45 5.46
C GLU A 131 -13.39 -13.26 5.77
N ALA A 132 -13.71 -12.57 6.87
CA ALA A 132 -15.08 -12.22 7.21
C ALA A 132 -15.74 -11.31 6.15
N THR A 133 -15.05 -10.25 5.74
CA THR A 133 -15.54 -9.32 4.71
C THR A 133 -15.76 -10.00 3.36
N VAL A 134 -14.82 -10.85 2.92
CA VAL A 134 -14.98 -11.64 1.68
C VAL A 134 -16.21 -12.53 1.74
N GLY A 135 -16.52 -13.10 2.90
CA GLY A 135 -17.75 -13.87 3.11
C GLY A 135 -19.01 -13.04 2.86
N LEU A 136 -19.06 -11.82 3.42
CA LEU A 136 -20.16 -10.88 3.24
C LEU A 136 -20.30 -10.44 1.77
N ASP A 137 -19.19 -10.04 1.14
CA ASP A 137 -19.15 -9.61 -0.26
C ASP A 137 -19.69 -10.70 -1.20
N ARG A 138 -19.28 -11.96 -0.99
CA ARG A 138 -19.74 -13.10 -1.79
C ARG A 138 -21.22 -13.37 -1.63
N MET A 139 -21.77 -13.22 -0.42
CA MET A 139 -23.21 -13.37 -0.20
C MET A 139 -23.99 -12.28 -0.93
N MET A 140 -23.54 -11.03 -0.86
CA MET A 140 -24.21 -9.91 -1.53
C MET A 140 -24.09 -10.00 -3.06
N ALA A 141 -22.92 -10.37 -3.59
CA ALA A 141 -22.73 -10.59 -5.02
C ALA A 141 -23.63 -11.73 -5.54
N SER A 142 -23.80 -12.79 -4.75
CA SER A 142 -24.66 -13.93 -5.09
C SER A 142 -26.14 -13.52 -5.12
N TYR A 143 -26.58 -12.75 -4.12
CA TYR A 143 -27.91 -12.16 -4.10
C TYR A 143 -28.15 -11.28 -5.33
N ALA A 144 -27.26 -10.32 -5.60
CA ALA A 144 -27.39 -9.39 -6.73
C ALA A 144 -27.42 -10.13 -8.08
N SER A 145 -26.61 -11.18 -8.24
CA SER A 145 -26.63 -12.01 -9.45
C SER A 145 -27.95 -12.76 -9.65
N ALA A 146 -28.54 -13.28 -8.57
CA ALA A 146 -29.85 -13.94 -8.62
C ALA A 146 -30.99 -12.95 -8.92
N ASP A 147 -30.93 -11.77 -8.30
CA ASP A 147 -31.91 -10.71 -8.51
C ASP A 147 -31.88 -10.17 -9.95
N ALA A 148 -30.68 -9.94 -10.51
CA ALA A 148 -30.53 -9.52 -11.90
C ALA A 148 -31.16 -10.50 -12.91
N LYS A 149 -31.08 -11.81 -12.65
CA LYS A 149 -31.73 -12.85 -13.49
C LYS A 149 -33.25 -12.88 -13.36
N ARG A 150 -33.81 -12.33 -12.28
CA ARG A 150 -35.27 -12.26 -12.08
C ARG A 150 -35.90 -11.15 -12.92
N PHE A 151 -35.12 -10.11 -13.25
CA PHE A 151 -35.60 -8.90 -13.90
C PHE A 151 -34.97 -8.62 -15.28
N GLY A 152 -34.03 -9.45 -15.74
CA GLY A 152 -33.45 -9.42 -17.09
C GLY A 152 -34.02 -10.51 -17.98
#